data_AF-A0A938W6K9-F1
#
_entry.id   AF-A0A938W6K9-F1
#
_cell.length_a   1.000
_cell.length_b   1.000
_cell.length_c   1.000
_cell.angle_alpha   90.00
_cell.angle_beta   90.00
_cell.angle_gamma   90.00
#
_symmetry.space_group_name_H-M   'P 1'
#
loop_
_entity.id
_entity.type
_entity.pdbx_description
1 polymer ?
#
loop_
_entity_poly.entity_id
_entity_poly.type
_entity_poly.pdbx_seq_one_letter_code
_entity_poly.pdbx_strand_id
1 'polypeptide(L)'
;MPRPRAVLAAASALPMALIQPSLAEPGDCSQAGTTVEIASCVRTALEAKDKALKQAMQAIASEAAAVPSEDFLPLWKDTLTGMFNSSVDPAVQFEQFRAARSQACVFMNSLALQGTGFGIFVTNCEIKLTNVLLEKLGN
;
A
#
# COMPACT_ATOMS: atom_id res chain seq x y z
N MET A 1 -14.38 54.27 -34.79
CA MET A 1 -15.27 53.71 -33.74
C MET A 1 -15.36 52.19 -33.92
N PRO A 2 -15.53 51.39 -32.84
CA PRO A 2 -14.54 50.37 -32.48
C PRO A 2 -15.05 48.91 -32.44
N ARG A 3 -14.10 47.97 -32.19
CA ARG A 3 -14.20 46.62 -31.56
C ARG A 3 -14.65 45.42 -32.43
N PRO A 4 -14.38 44.16 -32.00
CA PRO A 4 -13.24 43.65 -31.20
C PRO A 4 -12.74 42.22 -31.58
N ARG A 5 -11.54 41.89 -31.07
CA ARG A 5 -11.13 40.59 -30.49
C ARG A 5 -11.37 39.30 -31.29
N ALA A 6 -10.28 38.79 -31.89
CA ALA A 6 -10.04 37.35 -31.92
C ALA A 6 -9.04 37.02 -30.80
N VAL A 7 -9.53 36.33 -29.76
CA VAL A 7 -8.70 35.68 -28.74
C VAL A 7 -8.13 34.43 -29.39
N LEU A 8 -6.82 34.41 -29.64
CA LEU A 8 -6.12 33.17 -29.99
C LEU A 8 -6.02 32.33 -28.72
N ALA A 9 -6.82 31.27 -28.67
CA ALA A 9 -6.73 30.23 -27.67
C ALA A 9 -5.35 29.56 -27.77
N ALA A 10 -4.54 29.72 -26.74
CA ALA A 10 -3.32 28.93 -26.57
C ALA A 10 -3.74 27.47 -26.35
N ALA A 11 -3.47 26.63 -27.35
CA ALA A 11 -3.55 25.19 -27.22
C ALA A 11 -2.42 24.72 -26.30
N SER A 12 -2.71 24.62 -25.00
CA SER A 12 -1.89 23.90 -24.05
C SER A 12 -2.02 22.40 -24.35
N ALA A 13 -1.17 21.92 -25.26
CA ALA A 13 -0.86 20.50 -25.37
C ALA A 13 -0.07 20.10 -24.11
N LEU A 14 -0.79 19.75 -23.04
CA LEU A 14 -0.23 18.93 -21.98
C LEU A 14 0.21 17.61 -22.64
N PRO A 15 1.48 17.18 -22.49
CA PRO A 15 1.79 15.80 -22.81
C PRO A 15 0.92 14.98 -21.87
N MET A 16 0.03 14.17 -22.44
CA MET A 16 -0.58 13.05 -21.76
C MET A 16 0.57 12.24 -21.20
N ALA A 17 0.93 12.52 -19.95
CA ALA A 17 1.70 11.61 -19.13
C ALA A 17 0.94 10.31 -19.26
N LEU A 18 1.58 9.37 -19.96
CA LEU A 18 1.15 7.98 -20.07
C LEU A 18 0.73 7.58 -18.68
N ILE A 19 -0.59 7.55 -18.46
CA ILE A 19 -1.20 6.94 -17.30
C ILE A 19 -0.66 5.53 -17.40
N GLN A 20 0.34 5.23 -16.58
CA GLN A 20 0.83 3.87 -16.43
C GLN A 20 -0.43 3.05 -16.23
N PRO A 21 -0.65 2.00 -17.05
CA PRO A 21 -1.83 1.18 -16.90
C PRO A 21 -1.86 0.81 -15.43
N SER A 22 -2.92 1.23 -14.75
CA SER A 22 -3.18 0.90 -13.35
C SER A 22 -2.75 -0.54 -13.20
N LEU A 23 -1.72 -0.78 -12.38
CA LEU A 23 -1.32 -2.10 -11.95
C LEU A 23 -2.61 -2.88 -11.76
N ALA A 24 -2.90 -3.83 -12.65
CA ALA A 24 -4.10 -4.63 -12.55
C ALA A 24 -4.09 -5.16 -11.11
N GLU A 25 -5.07 -4.72 -10.30
CA GLU A 25 -5.11 -5.08 -8.91
C GLU A 25 -5.07 -6.62 -8.87
N PRO A 26 -4.10 -7.23 -8.19
CA PRO A 26 -4.04 -8.68 -8.18
C PRO A 26 -5.28 -9.18 -7.46
N GLY A 27 -6.12 -9.88 -8.22
CA GLY A 27 -7.36 -10.46 -7.76
C GLY A 27 -8.59 -9.70 -8.23
N ASP A 28 -8.88 -9.77 -9.53
CA ASP A 28 -10.25 -9.53 -10.00
C ASP A 28 -11.14 -10.69 -9.53
N CYS A 29 -11.48 -10.68 -8.24
CA CYS A 29 -12.35 -11.68 -7.61
C CYS A 29 -13.82 -11.51 -8.03
N SER A 30 -14.10 -10.67 -9.04
CA SER A 30 -15.45 -10.41 -9.56
C SER A 30 -16.09 -11.64 -10.21
N GLN A 31 -15.28 -12.62 -10.64
CA GLN A 31 -15.77 -13.86 -11.25
C GLN A 31 -16.19 -14.94 -10.24
N ALA A 32 -15.98 -14.73 -8.93
CA ALA A 32 -16.39 -15.68 -7.92
C ALA A 32 -17.92 -15.67 -7.73
N GLY A 33 -18.55 -16.85 -7.83
CA GLY A 33 -20.01 -17.02 -7.79
C GLY A 33 -20.60 -17.17 -6.40
N THR A 34 -19.76 -17.44 -5.39
CA THR A 34 -20.19 -17.61 -4.00
C THR A 34 -19.35 -16.79 -3.02
N THR A 35 -19.91 -16.49 -1.83
CA THR A 35 -19.18 -15.81 -0.75
C THR A 35 -17.92 -16.57 -0.31
N VAL A 36 -17.94 -17.91 -0.38
CA VAL A 36 -16.78 -18.75 -0.05
C VAL A 36 -15.68 -18.59 -1.08
N GLU A 37 -16.03 -18.59 -2.37
CA GLU A 37 -15.07 -18.37 -3.46
C GLU A 37 -14.46 -16.97 -3.40
N ILE A 38 -15.27 -15.94 -3.13
CA ILE A 38 -14.78 -14.57 -2.92
C ILE A 38 -13.79 -14.56 -1.76
N ALA A 39 -14.18 -15.11 -0.60
CA ALA A 39 -13.33 -15.14 0.60
C ALA A 39 -12.03 -15.92 0.40
N SER A 40 -12.03 -16.95 -0.45
CA SER A 40 -10.82 -17.67 -0.84
C SER A 40 -9.93 -16.80 -1.75
N CYS A 41 -10.51 -16.22 -2.80
CA CYS A 41 -9.81 -15.39 -3.76
C CYS A 41 -9.13 -14.18 -3.10
N VAL A 42 -9.85 -13.43 -2.26
CA VAL A 42 -9.27 -12.24 -1.60
C VAL A 42 -8.17 -12.62 -0.61
N ARG A 43 -8.23 -13.81 0.00
CA ARG A 43 -7.19 -14.28 0.91
C ARG A 43 -5.90 -14.60 0.16
N THR A 44 -6.00 -15.30 -0.96
CA THR A 44 -4.84 -15.56 -1.83
C THR A 44 -4.25 -14.26 -2.37
N ALA A 45 -5.08 -13.28 -2.72
CA ALA A 45 -4.62 -11.95 -3.11
C ALA A 45 -3.85 -11.23 -1.97
N LEU A 46 -4.36 -11.31 -0.74
CA LEU A 46 -3.67 -10.76 0.43
C LEU A 46 -2.32 -11.45 0.68
N GLU A 47 -2.26 -12.79 0.60
CA GLU A 47 -1.01 -13.53 0.78
C GLU A 47 0.06 -13.13 -0.26
N ALA A 48 -0.34 -12.90 -1.51
CA ALA A 48 0.55 -12.42 -2.55
C ALA A 48 1.06 -10.99 -2.24
N LYS A 49 0.19 -10.12 -1.70
CA LYS A 49 0.56 -8.77 -1.27
C LYS A 49 1.50 -8.76 -0.07
N ASP A 50 1.25 -9.62 0.90
CA ASP A 50 2.11 -9.80 2.08
C ASP A 50 3.51 -10.27 1.67
N LYS A 51 3.59 -11.19 0.71
CA LYS A 51 4.87 -11.63 0.15
C LYS A 51 5.61 -10.46 -0.55
N ALA A 52 4.91 -9.68 -1.37
CA ALA A 52 5.50 -8.53 -2.06
C ALA A 52 5.98 -7.46 -1.06
N LEU A 53 5.19 -7.18 -0.03
CA LEU A 53 5.56 -6.22 1.01
C LEU A 53 6.81 -6.66 1.76
N LYS A 54 6.87 -7.92 2.18
CA LYS A 54 8.05 -8.48 2.85
C LYS A 54 9.31 -8.35 2.00
N GLN A 55 9.20 -8.58 0.69
CA GLN A 55 10.32 -8.40 -0.25
C GLN A 55 10.75 -6.93 -0.37
N ALA A 56 9.80 -6.00 -0.49
CA ALA A 56 10.09 -4.57 -0.57
C ALA A 56 10.78 -4.04 0.70
N MET A 57 10.27 -4.43 1.88
CA MET A 57 10.89 -4.05 3.16
C MET A 57 12.31 -4.59 3.30
N GLN A 58 12.54 -5.84 2.85
CA GLN A 58 13.88 -6.43 2.86
C GLN A 58 14.83 -5.70 1.91
N ALA A 59 14.36 -5.30 0.72
CA ALA A 59 15.16 -4.55 -0.25
C ALA A 59 15.63 -3.21 0.32
N ILE A 60 14.70 -2.44 0.91
CA ILE A 60 15.02 -1.15 1.55
C ILE A 60 16.02 -1.33 2.70
N ALA A 61 15.84 -2.37 3.53
CA ALA A 61 16.78 -2.65 4.61
C ALA A 61 18.19 -2.97 4.08
N SER A 62 18.29 -3.72 2.98
CA SER A 62 19.56 -4.00 2.31
C SER A 62 20.19 -2.77 1.67
N GLU A 63 19.41 -1.91 1.02
CA GLU A 63 19.87 -0.65 0.45
C GLU A 63 20.37 0.31 1.53
N ALA A 64 19.62 0.47 2.62
CA ALA A 64 20.02 1.28 3.76
C ALA A 64 21.33 0.79 4.38
N ALA A 65 21.51 -0.53 4.52
CA ALA A 65 22.75 -1.12 5.03
C ALA A 65 23.96 -0.90 4.11
N ALA A 66 23.74 -0.70 2.80
CA ALA A 66 24.80 -0.44 1.83
C ALA A 66 25.26 1.01 1.80
N VAL A 67 24.50 1.95 2.39
CA VAL A 67 24.88 3.36 2.50
C VAL A 67 25.96 3.51 3.58
N PRO A 68 27.22 3.87 3.24
CA PRO A 68 28.24 4.13 4.23
C PRO A 68 27.96 5.50 4.85
N SER A 69 27.44 5.52 6.08
CA SER A 69 27.36 6.73 6.89
C SER A 69 27.57 6.38 8.34
N GLU A 70 28.63 6.93 8.94
CA GLU A 70 28.93 6.74 10.36
C GLU A 70 27.92 7.45 11.27
N ASP A 71 27.18 8.44 10.76
CA ASP A 71 26.23 9.22 11.54
C ASP A 71 24.76 8.81 11.31
N PHE A 72 24.35 8.56 10.07
CA PHE A 72 22.94 8.33 9.73
C PHE A 72 22.42 6.98 10.23
N LEU A 73 23.20 5.90 10.09
CA LEU A 73 22.76 4.56 10.49
C LEU A 73 22.56 4.42 12.01
N PRO A 74 23.47 4.92 12.87
CA PRO A 74 23.22 4.97 14.31
C PRO A 74 22.01 5.84 14.68
N LEU A 75 21.92 7.06 14.14
CA LEU A 75 20.79 7.97 14.40
C LEU A 75 19.44 7.36 14.00
N TRP A 76 19.39 6.68 12.86
CA TRP A 76 18.18 6.00 12.39
C TRP A 76 17.79 4.84 13.31
N LYS A 77 18.76 4.01 13.73
CA LYS A 77 18.53 2.91 14.67
C LYS A 77 18.05 3.43 16.04
N ASP A 78 18.67 4.47 16.55
CA ASP A 78 18.30 5.11 17.82
C ASP A 78 16.92 5.76 17.74
N THR A 79 16.58 6.36 16.60
CA THR A 79 15.25 6.94 16.38
C THR A 79 14.18 5.86 16.34
N LEU A 80 14.42 4.77 15.60
CA LEU A 80 13.46 3.66 15.51
C LEU A 80 13.24 2.98 16.87
N THR A 81 14.31 2.68 17.59
CA THR A 81 14.23 1.97 18.87
C THR A 81 13.80 2.87 20.03
N GLY A 82 14.28 4.12 20.07
CA GLY A 82 14.03 5.05 21.17
C GLY A 82 12.76 5.87 21.02
N MET A 83 12.53 6.49 19.84
CA MET A 83 11.38 7.37 19.64
C MET A 83 10.12 6.60 19.22
N PHE A 84 10.26 5.65 18.29
CA PHE A 84 9.12 4.92 17.73
C PHE A 84 8.88 3.56 18.41
N ASN A 85 9.77 3.13 19.32
CA ASN A 85 9.74 1.82 19.96
C ASN A 85 9.49 0.68 18.95
N SER A 86 10.16 0.78 17.81
CA SER A 86 10.04 -0.13 16.67
C SER A 86 11.37 -0.85 16.41
N SER A 87 11.29 -2.00 15.74
CA SER A 87 12.46 -2.79 15.40
C SER A 87 13.16 -2.24 14.16
N VAL A 88 14.46 -2.48 14.04
CA VAL A 88 15.25 -2.24 12.81
C VAL A 88 15.24 -3.46 11.89
N ASP A 89 14.72 -4.60 12.36
CA ASP A 89 14.58 -5.83 11.58
C ASP A 89 13.33 -5.75 10.68
N PRO A 90 13.49 -5.81 9.35
CA PRO A 90 12.35 -5.74 8.42
C PRO A 90 11.34 -6.87 8.62
N ALA A 91 11.75 -8.05 9.09
CA ALA A 91 10.82 -9.13 9.40
C ALA A 91 9.94 -8.79 10.61
N VAL A 92 10.51 -8.18 11.65
CA VAL A 92 9.76 -7.74 12.83
C VAL A 92 8.84 -6.58 12.48
N GLN A 93 9.31 -5.60 11.69
CA GLN A 93 8.48 -4.49 11.21
C GLN A 93 7.30 -4.98 10.37
N PHE A 94 7.52 -5.97 9.50
CA PHE A 94 6.45 -6.59 8.71
C PHE A 94 5.38 -7.21 9.60
N GLU A 95 5.79 -7.98 10.62
CA GLU A 95 4.86 -8.62 11.54
C GLU A 95 4.08 -7.61 12.40
N GLN A 96 4.75 -6.55 12.86
CA GLN A 96 4.10 -5.44 13.57
C GLN A 96 3.08 -4.72 12.68
N PHE A 97 3.44 -4.42 11.42
CA PHE A 97 2.52 -3.83 10.46
C PHE A 97 1.33 -4.76 10.19
N ARG A 98 1.57 -6.05 9.92
CA ARG A 98 0.53 -7.04 9.66
C ARG A 98 -0.48 -7.11 10.81
N ALA A 99 0.01 -7.15 12.06
CA ALA A 99 -0.83 -7.17 13.25
C ALA A 99 -1.64 -5.88 13.41
N ALA A 100 -1.00 -4.71 13.28
CA ALA A 100 -1.67 -3.41 13.39
C ALA A 100 -2.72 -3.20 12.29
N ARG A 101 -2.40 -3.60 11.05
CA ARG A 101 -3.30 -3.58 9.89
C ARG A 101 -4.55 -4.42 10.15
N SER A 102 -4.37 -5.64 10.65
CA SER A 102 -5.48 -6.54 10.93
C SER A 102 -6.41 -5.98 12.02
N GLN A 103 -5.84 -5.45 13.10
CA GLN A 103 -6.61 -4.80 14.16
C GLN A 103 -7.40 -3.58 13.64
N ALA A 104 -6.77 -2.72 12.83
CA ALA A 104 -7.42 -1.56 12.25
C ALA A 104 -8.58 -1.95 11.32
N CYS A 105 -8.40 -2.95 10.45
CA CYS A 105 -9.42 -3.41 9.53
C CYS A 105 -10.60 -4.12 10.22
N VAL A 106 -10.32 -4.92 11.26
CA VAL A 106 -11.36 -5.50 12.12
C VAL A 106 -12.14 -4.40 12.84
N PHE A 107 -11.44 -3.40 13.40
CA PHE A 107 -12.09 -2.27 14.05
C PHE A 107 -12.99 -1.49 13.08
N MET A 108 -12.50 -1.13 11.89
CA MET A 108 -13.32 -0.43 10.89
C MET A 108 -14.56 -1.22 10.48
N ASN A 109 -14.44 -2.55 10.37
CA ASN A 109 -15.60 -3.37 10.03
C ASN A 109 -16.59 -3.53 11.20
N SER A 110 -16.09 -3.51 12.45
CA SER A 110 -16.94 -3.56 13.65
C SER A 110 -17.91 -2.37 13.72
N LEU A 111 -17.57 -1.27 13.04
CA LEU A 111 -18.43 -0.09 12.88
C LEU A 111 -19.43 -0.22 11.72
N ALA A 112 -19.24 -1.20 10.82
CA ALA A 112 -19.93 -1.26 9.53
C ALA A 112 -20.97 -2.39 9.42
N LEU A 113 -20.66 -3.67 9.76
CA LEU A 113 -21.55 -4.80 9.43
C LEU A 113 -21.36 -6.07 10.31
N GLN A 114 -22.43 -6.85 10.50
CA GLN A 114 -22.40 -8.26 10.95
C GLN A 114 -22.84 -9.19 9.81
N GLY A 115 -22.09 -10.27 9.52
CA GLY A 115 -22.45 -11.28 8.51
C GLY A 115 -21.27 -11.91 7.77
N THR A 116 -21.54 -12.77 6.78
CA THR A 116 -20.51 -13.50 5.99
C THR A 116 -19.62 -12.58 5.13
N GLY A 117 -20.04 -11.33 4.91
CA GLY A 117 -19.22 -10.28 4.31
C GLY A 117 -18.11 -9.73 5.23
N PHE A 118 -18.11 -10.08 6.53
CA PHE A 118 -17.12 -9.62 7.49
C PHE A 118 -15.69 -9.96 7.05
N GLY A 119 -15.42 -11.23 6.76
CA GLY A 119 -14.08 -11.66 6.35
C GLY A 119 -13.64 -11.02 5.05
N ILE A 120 -14.55 -10.92 4.07
CA ILE A 120 -14.27 -10.30 2.77
C ILE A 120 -13.92 -8.82 2.93
N PHE A 121 -14.66 -8.07 3.76
CA PHE A 121 -14.37 -6.68 4.03
C PHE A 121 -13.00 -6.51 4.70
N VAL A 122 -12.75 -7.27 5.78
CA VAL A 122 -11.49 -7.18 6.53
C VAL A 122 -10.31 -7.47 5.61
N THR A 123 -10.37 -8.55 4.83
CA THR A 123 -9.29 -8.90 3.89
C THR A 123 -9.11 -7.84 2.79
N ASN A 124 -10.18 -7.26 2.24
CA ASN A 124 -10.06 -6.17 1.27
C ASN A 124 -9.47 -4.88 1.87
N CYS A 125 -9.83 -4.55 3.11
CA CYS A 125 -9.21 -3.45 3.84
C CYS A 125 -7.70 -3.69 4.01
N GLU A 126 -7.31 -4.91 4.39
CA GLU A 126 -5.91 -5.29 4.54
C GLU A 126 -5.15 -5.17 3.21
N ILE A 127 -5.74 -5.63 2.10
CA ILE A 127 -5.15 -5.46 0.76
C ILE A 127 -4.92 -3.98 0.44
N LYS A 128 -5.92 -3.11 0.65
CA LYS A 128 -5.81 -1.67 0.37
C LYS A 128 -4.72 -0.99 1.18
N LEU A 129 -4.64 -1.26 2.48
CA LEU A 129 -3.58 -0.70 3.33
C LEU A 129 -2.19 -1.19 2.89
N THR A 130 -2.10 -2.44 2.42
CA THR A 130 -0.85 -3.01 1.91
C THR A 130 -0.45 -2.38 0.58
N ASN A 131 -1.40 -2.11 -0.31
CA ASN A 131 -1.16 -1.40 -1.57
C ASN A 131 -0.62 0.00 -1.30
N VAL A 132 -1.24 0.75 -0.38
CA VAL A 132 -0.77 2.08 0.01
C VAL A 132 0.67 2.02 0.53
N LEU A 133 0.99 1.03 1.39
CA LEU A 133 2.35 0.91 1.89
C LEU A 133 3.34 0.54 0.77
N LEU A 134 3.00 -0.42 -0.08
CA LEU A 134 3.82 -0.80 -1.24
C LEU A 134 4.08 0.38 -2.18
N GLU A 135 3.08 1.22 -2.44
CA GLU A 135 3.23 2.46 -3.23
C GLU A 135 4.19 3.47 -2.58
N LYS A 136 4.27 3.49 -1.24
CA LYS A 136 5.19 4.36 -0.50
C LYS A 136 6.60 3.80 -0.37
N LEU A 137 6.76 2.47 -0.48
CA LEU A 137 8.06 1.80 -0.44
C LEU A 137 8.69 1.68 -1.84
N GLY A 138 7.88 1.64 -2.90
CA GLY A 138 8.33 1.47 -4.29
C GLY A 138 8.42 2.74 -5.13
N ASN A 139 8.23 3.93 -4.53
CA ASN A 139 8.42 5.24 -5.16
C ASN A 139 9.53 6.04 -4.47
#